data_AF-A0A842ZY57-F1
#
_entry.id   AF-A0A842ZY57-F1
#
_cell.length_a   1.000
_cell.length_b   1.000
_cell.length_c   1.000
_cell.angle_alpha   90.00
_cell.angle_beta   90.00
_cell.angle_gamma   90.00
#
_symmetry.space_group_name_H-M   'P 1'
#
loop_
_entity.id
_entity.type
_entity.pdbx_description
1 polymer ?
#
loop_
_entity_poly.entity_id
_entity_poly.type
_entity_poly.pdbx_seq_one_letter_code
_entity_poly.pdbx_strand_id
1 'polypeptide(L)'
;IENVFKLAEKEFELKYPNIKLVANCWLETESFTFNQKEKRRVVRQIVDYIFGLTQNVNIEKPDFLCYVDISDHNGVSFSFNGDISNIKSLDSQTLSNAIIKKEALIEKYINNCGIQEQWLILVVGQTSPDSYKINESVLNSTDSSFERIYLFEDFKSKKYRLK
;
A
#
# COMPACT_ATOMS: atom_id res chain seq x y z
N ILE A 1 -9.72 -6.68 17.47
CA ILE A 1 -8.47 -6.97 16.74
C ILE A 1 -7.25 -6.27 17.36
N GLU A 2 -7.34 -4.98 17.71
CA GLU A 2 -6.23 -4.21 18.32
C GLU A 2 -5.57 -4.89 19.53
N ASN A 3 -6.37 -5.52 20.40
CA ASN A 3 -5.90 -6.30 21.54
C ASN A 3 -5.00 -7.49 21.12
N VAL A 4 -5.22 -8.09 19.94
CA VAL A 4 -4.40 -9.20 19.41
C VAL A 4 -3.03 -8.71 18.97
N PHE A 5 -2.97 -7.62 18.20
CA PHE A 5 -1.69 -7.07 17.74
C PHE A 5 -0.82 -6.59 18.91
N LYS A 6 -1.42 -5.95 19.92
CA LYS A 6 -0.73 -5.60 21.17
C LYS A 6 -0.21 -6.82 21.94
N LEU A 7 -0.90 -7.95 21.87
CA LEU A 7 -0.42 -9.19 22.51
C LEU A 7 0.67 -9.86 21.68
N ALA A 8 0.56 -9.85 20.36
CA ALA A 8 1.59 -10.33 19.45
C ALA A 8 2.87 -9.52 19.59
N GLU A 9 2.79 -8.20 19.71
CA GLU A 9 3.94 -7.31 19.97
C GLU A 9 4.66 -7.73 21.26
N LYS A 10 3.92 -7.88 22.36
CA LYS A 10 4.48 -8.33 23.64
C LYS A 10 5.07 -9.72 23.57
N GLU A 11 4.39 -10.67 22.93
CA GLU A 11 4.88 -12.04 22.80
C GLU A 11 6.12 -12.10 21.91
N PHE A 12 6.18 -11.29 20.85
CA PHE A 12 7.35 -11.16 19.98
C PHE A 12 8.54 -10.59 20.73
N GLU A 13 8.36 -9.50 21.48
CA GLU A 13 9.45 -8.88 22.25
C GLU A 13 9.99 -9.82 23.34
N LEU A 14 9.11 -10.61 23.97
CA LEU A 14 9.53 -11.63 24.94
C LEU A 14 10.29 -12.79 24.30
N LYS A 15 9.85 -13.25 23.12
CA LYS A 15 10.43 -14.41 22.43
C LYS A 15 11.72 -14.06 21.69
N TYR A 16 11.82 -12.83 21.18
CA TYR A 16 12.91 -12.34 20.35
C TYR A 16 13.43 -10.97 20.83
N PRO A 17 14.00 -10.88 22.04
CA PRO A 17 14.34 -9.60 22.67
C PRO A 17 15.37 -8.76 21.89
N ASN A 18 16.18 -9.41 21.05
CA ASN A 18 17.23 -8.77 20.24
C ASN A 18 16.75 -8.24 18.89
N ILE A 19 15.49 -8.51 18.51
CA ILE A 19 14.91 -8.04 17.25
C ILE A 19 14.03 -6.85 17.55
N LYS A 20 14.35 -5.70 16.97
CA LYS A 20 13.60 -4.45 17.11
C LYS A 20 13.15 -3.98 15.74
N LEU A 21 11.84 -3.82 15.57
CA LEU A 21 11.21 -3.51 14.29
C LEU A 21 9.84 -2.89 14.47
N VAL A 22 9.38 -2.19 13.44
CA VAL A 22 7.97 -1.85 13.26
C VAL A 22 7.40 -2.77 12.18
N ALA A 23 6.28 -3.43 12.50
CA ALA A 23 5.52 -4.21 11.52
C ALA A 23 4.16 -3.54 11.29
N ASN A 24 3.92 -3.12 10.05
CA ASN A 24 2.63 -2.64 9.61
C ASN A 24 1.90 -3.78 8.90
N CYS A 25 0.75 -4.20 9.42
CA CYS A 25 0.03 -5.36 8.92
C CYS A 25 -1.30 -4.95 8.29
N TRP A 26 -1.60 -5.45 7.09
CA TRP A 26 -2.88 -5.21 6.43
C TRP A 26 -3.73 -6.48 6.44
N LEU A 27 -5.00 -6.33 6.84
CA LEU A 27 -5.93 -7.44 7.01
C LEU A 27 -6.74 -7.69 5.72
N GLU A 28 -7.01 -8.97 5.43
CA GLU A 28 -8.04 -9.32 4.45
C GLU A 28 -9.44 -8.98 5.00
N THR A 29 -10.28 -8.44 4.14
CA THR A 29 -11.37 -7.54 4.53
C THR A 29 -12.69 -8.21 4.83
N GLU A 30 -12.89 -9.45 4.39
CA GLU A 30 -14.12 -10.15 4.70
C GLU A 30 -13.96 -10.92 6.01
N SER A 31 -14.36 -10.27 7.10
CA SER A 31 -14.77 -10.94 8.35
C SER A 31 -13.68 -11.69 9.10
N PHE A 32 -12.45 -11.16 9.23
CA PHE A 32 -11.54 -11.71 10.23
C PHE A 32 -12.10 -11.52 11.64
N THR A 33 -12.83 -12.54 12.05
CA THR A 33 -13.45 -12.73 13.33
C THR A 33 -12.83 -14.01 13.88
N PHE A 34 -12.36 -13.92 15.10
CA PHE A 34 -11.84 -15.07 15.82
C PHE A 34 -12.53 -15.05 17.17
N ASN A 35 -12.86 -16.23 17.68
CA ASN A 35 -13.42 -16.32 19.02
C ASN A 35 -12.28 -16.26 20.07
N GLN A 36 -12.62 -16.05 21.34
CA GLN A 36 -11.61 -15.95 22.40
C GLN A 36 -10.72 -17.19 22.55
N LYS A 37 -11.20 -18.38 22.16
CA LYS A 37 -10.40 -19.62 22.22
C LYS A 37 -9.31 -19.64 21.15
N GLU A 38 -9.54 -19.00 20.01
CA GLU A 38 -8.60 -18.91 18.90
C GLU A 38 -7.58 -17.78 19.07
N LYS A 39 -7.82 -16.83 19.98
CA LYS A 39 -6.97 -15.66 20.21
C LYS A 39 -5.48 -16.00 20.29
N ARG A 40 -5.13 -17.05 21.05
CA ARG A 40 -3.74 -17.48 21.22
C ARG A 40 -3.14 -18.02 19.92
N ARG A 41 -3.92 -18.75 19.12
CA ARG A 41 -3.50 -19.26 17.80
C ARG A 41 -3.19 -18.10 16.86
N VAL A 42 -4.08 -17.10 16.81
CA VAL A 42 -3.91 -15.91 15.96
C VAL A 42 -2.66 -15.12 16.36
N VAL A 43 -2.48 -14.86 17.66
CA VAL A 43 -1.28 -14.16 18.17
C VAL A 43 -0.02 -14.89 17.72
N ARG A 44 0.04 -16.21 17.90
CA ARG A 44 1.20 -17.01 17.49
C ARG A 44 1.44 -16.97 15.98
N GLN A 45 0.38 -17.06 15.17
CA GLN A 45 0.49 -16.94 13.71
C GLN A 45 1.10 -15.60 13.28
N ILE A 46 0.71 -14.49 13.92
CA ILE A 46 1.29 -13.16 13.65
C ILE A 46 2.78 -13.14 14.05
N VAL A 47 3.10 -13.59 15.27
CA VAL A 47 4.48 -13.60 15.80
C VAL A 47 5.42 -14.44 14.94
N ASP A 48 5.00 -15.67 14.62
CA ASP A 48 5.80 -16.60 13.85
C ASP A 48 5.97 -16.08 12.42
N TYR A 49 4.92 -15.56 11.77
CA TYR A 49 5.03 -15.01 10.42
C TYR A 49 5.94 -13.77 10.34
N ILE A 50 5.78 -12.79 11.23
CA ILE A 50 6.66 -11.59 11.28
C ILE A 50 8.11 -12.01 11.51
N PHE A 51 8.37 -12.96 12.40
CA PHE A 51 9.72 -13.48 12.61
C PHE A 51 10.29 -14.12 11.35
N GLY A 52 9.49 -14.94 10.66
CA GLY A 52 9.86 -15.56 9.38
C GLY A 52 10.33 -14.54 8.36
N LEU A 53 9.61 -13.42 8.22
CA LEU A 53 9.99 -12.32 7.34
C LEU A 53 11.35 -11.70 7.73
N THR A 54 11.64 -11.52 9.02
CA THR A 54 12.94 -10.96 9.47
C THR A 54 14.12 -11.89 9.25
N GLN A 55 13.90 -13.20 9.30
CA GLN A 55 14.96 -14.21 9.17
C GLN A 55 15.04 -14.80 7.76
N ASN A 56 14.22 -14.31 6.83
CA ASN A 56 14.04 -14.88 5.50
C ASN A 56 13.72 -16.39 5.55
N VAL A 57 12.95 -16.82 6.55
CA VAL A 57 12.44 -18.18 6.72
C VAL A 57 11.03 -18.23 6.17
N ASN A 58 10.77 -19.22 5.31
CA ASN A 58 9.45 -19.41 4.73
C ASN A 58 8.47 -19.93 5.79
N ILE A 59 7.65 -19.02 6.31
CA ILE A 59 6.52 -19.33 7.20
C ILE A 59 5.25 -19.00 6.42
N GLU A 60 4.29 -19.92 6.44
CA GLU A 60 3.02 -19.75 5.74
C GLU A 60 2.32 -18.48 6.22
N LYS A 61 2.01 -17.59 5.26
CA LYS A 61 1.31 -16.33 5.53
C LYS A 61 -0.10 -16.65 6.05
N PRO A 62 -0.49 -16.16 7.24
CA PRO A 62 -1.84 -16.32 7.73
C PRO A 62 -2.89 -15.78 6.75
N ASP A 63 -3.98 -16.51 6.55
CA ASP A 63 -5.03 -16.17 5.56
C ASP A 63 -5.64 -14.80 5.78
N PHE A 64 -5.70 -14.35 7.03
CA PHE A 64 -6.26 -13.05 7.41
C PHE A 64 -5.33 -11.86 7.18
N LEU A 65 -4.08 -12.08 6.76
CA LEU A 65 -3.12 -11.04 6.40
C LEU A 65 -3.02 -10.92 4.89
N CYS A 66 -3.28 -9.74 4.32
CA CYS A 66 -2.95 -9.44 2.93
C CYS A 66 -1.45 -9.27 2.75
N TYR A 67 -0.87 -8.39 3.56
CA TYR A 67 0.46 -7.84 3.38
C TYR A 67 1.04 -7.38 4.72
N VAL A 68 2.36 -7.46 4.86
CA VAL A 68 3.09 -6.97 6.03
C VAL A 68 4.32 -6.20 5.54
N ASP A 69 4.46 -4.97 6.01
CA ASP A 69 5.67 -4.16 5.83
C ASP A 69 6.50 -4.21 7.12
N ILE A 70 7.82 -4.37 6.99
CA ILE A 70 8.74 -4.38 8.13
C ILE A 70 9.83 -3.34 7.91
N SER A 71 10.08 -2.55 8.94
CA SER A 71 11.18 -1.58 8.97
C SER A 71 11.96 -1.68 10.28
N ASP A 72 13.26 -1.43 10.21
CA ASP A 72 14.13 -1.38 11.39
C ASP A 72 13.71 -0.24 12.32
N HIS A 73 13.76 -0.50 13.63
CA HIS A 73 13.37 0.47 14.64
C HIS A 73 14.06 0.20 15.98
N ASN A 74 14.01 1.16 16.91
CA ASN A 74 14.62 1.02 18.25
C ASN A 74 13.76 0.21 19.25
N GLY A 75 12.58 -0.22 18.83
CA GLY A 75 11.59 -0.92 19.66
C GLY A 75 10.80 -1.90 18.81
N VAL A 76 10.01 -2.77 19.45
CA VAL A 76 9.03 -3.60 18.75
C VAL A 76 7.70 -2.85 18.71
N SER A 77 7.11 -2.67 17.53
CA SER A 77 5.76 -2.13 17.43
C SER A 77 4.97 -2.78 16.31
N PHE A 78 3.80 -3.32 16.61
CA PHE A 78 2.92 -3.93 15.62
C PHE A 78 1.66 -3.10 15.45
N SER A 79 1.44 -2.62 14.23
CA SER A 79 0.22 -1.92 13.85
C SER A 79 -0.60 -2.78 12.90
N PHE A 80 -1.91 -2.50 12.83
CA PHE A 80 -2.75 -3.06 11.79
C PHE A 80 -3.49 -1.93 11.08
N ASN A 81 -3.57 -2.03 9.76
CA ASN A 81 -4.37 -1.17 8.92
C ASN A 81 -5.59 -1.97 8.47
N GLY A 82 -6.77 -1.41 8.73
CA GLY A 82 -8.00 -1.89 8.11
C GLY A 82 -8.00 -1.52 6.63
N ASP A 83 -8.41 -2.49 5.82
CA ASP A 83 -9.00 -2.27 4.50
C ASP A 83 -8.10 -1.83 3.33
N ILE A 84 -7.45 -2.82 2.70
CA ILE A 84 -6.95 -2.69 1.31
C ILE A 84 -8.10 -2.84 0.28
N SER A 85 -9.25 -3.41 0.65
CA SER A 85 -10.30 -3.78 -0.32
C SER A 85 -11.25 -2.64 -0.69
N ASN A 86 -11.46 -1.67 0.19
CA ASN A 86 -12.19 -0.43 -0.09
C ASN A 86 -11.29 0.65 -0.72
N ILE A 87 -10.01 0.34 -0.96
CA ILE A 87 -9.21 1.11 -1.90
C ILE A 87 -9.85 0.90 -3.27
N LYS A 88 -10.56 1.92 -3.75
CA LYS A 88 -11.21 1.88 -5.06
C LYS A 88 -10.18 1.48 -6.10
N SER A 89 -10.54 0.59 -7.03
CA SER A 89 -9.67 0.40 -8.19
C SER A 89 -9.64 1.71 -8.98
N LEU A 90 -8.45 2.16 -9.39
CA LEU A 90 -8.34 3.28 -10.32
C LEU A 90 -9.04 2.84 -11.59
N ASP A 91 -10.18 3.45 -11.91
CA ASP A 91 -10.88 3.21 -13.16
C ASP A 91 -10.42 4.20 -14.24
N SER A 92 -10.63 3.84 -15.51
CA SER A 92 -10.21 4.64 -16.67
C SER A 92 -10.86 6.02 -16.71
N GLN A 93 -12.07 6.18 -16.19
CA GLN A 93 -12.76 7.47 -16.18
C GLN A 93 -12.11 8.43 -15.17
N THR A 94 -11.77 7.93 -13.98
CA THR A 94 -11.07 8.68 -12.95
C THR A 94 -9.69 9.13 -13.44
N LEU A 95 -8.92 8.22 -14.05
CA LEU A 95 -7.63 8.54 -14.64
C LEU A 95 -7.75 9.58 -15.76
N SER A 96 -8.69 9.39 -16.68
CA SER A 96 -8.96 10.31 -17.79
C SER A 96 -9.34 11.70 -17.29
N ASN A 97 -10.25 11.78 -16.31
CA ASN A 97 -10.66 13.06 -15.72
C ASN A 97 -9.49 13.79 -15.04
N ALA A 98 -8.56 13.07 -14.41
CA ALA A 98 -7.36 13.66 -13.82
C ALA A 98 -6.43 14.24 -14.89
N ILE A 99 -6.25 13.53 -16.02
CA ILE A 99 -5.47 13.99 -17.17
C ILE A 99 -6.10 15.24 -17.77
N ILE A 100 -7.39 15.21 -18.12
CA ILE A 100 -8.14 16.33 -18.73
C ILE A 100 -8.04 17.60 -17.88
N LYS A 101 -8.19 17.48 -16.55
CA LYS A 101 -8.05 18.61 -15.62
C LYS A 101 -6.67 19.27 -15.70
N LYS A 102 -5.62 18.50 -15.99
CA LYS A 102 -4.25 19.00 -16.12
C LYS A 102 -3.96 19.51 -17.53
N GLU A 103 -4.57 18.92 -18.56
CA GLU A 103 -4.47 19.40 -19.94
C GLU A 103 -5.01 20.81 -20.11
N ALA A 104 -6.11 21.13 -19.42
CA ALA A 104 -6.68 22.48 -19.39
C ALA A 104 -5.69 23.55 -18.86
N LEU A 105 -4.56 23.15 -18.30
CA LEU A 105 -3.51 24.03 -17.76
C LEU A 105 -2.24 24.05 -18.62
N ILE A 106 -2.16 23.30 -19.72
CA ILE A 106 -0.96 23.18 -20.55
C ILE A 106 -0.50 24.54 -21.09
N GLU A 107 -1.38 25.32 -21.69
CA GLU A 107 -1.03 26.64 -22.22
C GLU A 107 -0.45 27.54 -21.12
N LYS A 108 -1.02 27.47 -19.90
CA LYS A 108 -0.52 28.20 -18.74
C LYS A 108 0.88 27.72 -18.35
N TYR A 109 1.14 26.42 -18.36
CA TYR A 109 2.48 25.88 -18.06
C TYR A 109 3.51 26.32 -19.10
N ILE A 110 3.18 26.21 -20.39
CA ILE A 110 4.03 26.66 -21.51
C ILE A 110 4.35 28.15 -21.36
N ASN A 111 3.35 28.98 -21.09
CA ASN A 111 3.54 30.42 -20.90
C ASN A 111 4.41 30.76 -19.69
N ASN A 112 4.37 29.94 -18.63
CA ASN A 112 5.14 30.17 -17.41
C ASN A 112 6.62 29.79 -17.53
N CYS A 113 6.95 28.74 -18.31
CA CYS A 113 8.33 28.22 -18.39
C CYS A 113 8.97 28.37 -19.78
N GLY A 114 8.20 28.70 -20.82
CA GLY A 114 8.67 28.80 -22.20
C GLY A 114 8.97 27.46 -22.87
N ILE A 115 8.71 26.34 -22.19
CA ILE A 115 8.98 24.99 -22.69
C ILE A 115 7.73 24.46 -23.38
N GLN A 116 7.86 24.02 -24.63
CA GLN A 116 6.73 23.45 -25.38
C GLN A 116 6.40 22.02 -24.94
N GLU A 117 7.42 21.23 -24.64
CA GLU A 117 7.27 19.84 -24.18
C GLU A 117 6.84 19.80 -22.70
N GLN A 118 5.65 19.24 -22.43
CA GLN A 118 5.05 19.13 -21.12
C GLN A 118 4.82 17.66 -20.76
N TRP A 119 5.36 17.23 -19.62
CA TRP A 119 5.17 15.87 -19.12
C TRP A 119 4.23 15.87 -17.92
N LEU A 120 3.39 14.85 -17.84
CA LEU A 120 2.52 14.63 -16.70
C LEU A 120 2.99 13.43 -15.88
N ILE A 121 3.14 13.65 -14.58
CA ILE A 121 3.35 12.58 -13.60
C ILE A 121 2.14 12.59 -12.67
N LEU A 122 1.42 11.46 -12.62
CA LEU A 122 0.35 11.20 -11.69
C LEU A 122 0.86 10.28 -10.59
N VAL A 123 0.60 10.63 -9.34
CA VAL A 123 1.03 9.86 -8.17
C VAL A 123 -0.19 9.34 -7.45
N VAL A 124 -0.23 8.03 -7.22
CA VAL A 124 -1.27 7.35 -6.44
C VAL A 124 -0.69 7.01 -5.08
N GLY A 125 -1.13 7.74 -4.05
CA GLY A 125 -0.78 7.52 -2.64
C GLY A 125 -1.80 6.64 -1.91
N GLN A 126 -1.42 6.06 -0.78
CA GLN A 126 -2.28 5.19 0.04
C GLN A 126 -2.76 5.78 1.39
N THR A 127 -2.37 7.00 1.74
CA THR A 127 -2.63 7.56 3.09
C THR A 127 -3.94 8.34 3.22
N SER A 128 -4.81 8.32 2.21
CA SER A 128 -6.13 8.95 2.26
C SER A 128 -7.24 7.98 1.83
N PRO A 129 -8.51 8.23 2.20
CA PRO A 129 -9.65 7.49 1.67
C PRO A 129 -9.78 7.52 0.12
N ASP A 130 -8.99 8.35 -0.56
CA ASP A 130 -8.94 8.51 -2.02
C ASP A 130 -7.82 7.70 -2.68
N SER A 131 -7.31 6.69 -1.96
CA SER A 131 -6.27 5.80 -2.46
C SER A 131 -6.84 4.87 -3.53
N TYR A 132 -6.06 4.64 -4.58
CA TYR A 132 -6.47 3.74 -5.66
C TYR A 132 -5.55 2.52 -5.82
N LYS A 133 -6.15 1.37 -6.12
CA LYS A 133 -5.42 0.19 -6.62
C LYS A 133 -5.32 0.28 -8.14
N ILE A 134 -4.11 0.27 -8.69
CA ILE A 134 -3.94 0.33 -10.14
C ILE A 134 -4.31 -1.03 -10.75
N ASN A 135 -5.27 -1.03 -11.66
CA ASN A 135 -5.55 -2.16 -12.53
C ASN A 135 -4.84 -1.93 -13.87
N GLU A 136 -4.09 -2.92 -14.36
CA GLU A 136 -3.35 -2.82 -15.62
C GLU A 136 -4.27 -2.58 -16.82
N SER A 137 -5.55 -2.95 -16.73
CA SER A 137 -6.56 -2.67 -17.77
C SER A 137 -6.80 -1.17 -18.02
N VAL A 138 -6.41 -0.31 -17.07
CA VAL A 138 -6.55 1.15 -17.15
C VAL A 138 -5.35 1.81 -17.81
N LEU A 139 -4.29 1.06 -18.09
CA LEU A 139 -3.07 1.56 -18.73
C LEU A 139 -3.19 1.75 -20.25
N ASN A 140 -4.40 1.67 -20.80
CA ASN A 140 -4.63 1.88 -22.23
C ASN A 140 -4.25 3.32 -22.63
N SER A 141 -3.66 3.46 -23.82
CA SER A 141 -3.17 4.72 -24.36
C SER A 141 -4.24 5.81 -24.28
N THR A 142 -3.95 6.86 -23.52
CA THR A 142 -4.82 8.04 -23.46
C THR A 142 -4.40 8.98 -24.57
N ASP A 143 -5.34 9.34 -25.45
CA ASP A 143 -5.12 10.44 -26.38
C ASP A 143 -5.06 11.73 -25.55
N SER A 144 -3.92 12.39 -25.58
CA SER A 144 -3.62 13.51 -24.68
C SER A 144 -2.63 14.47 -25.32
N SER A 145 -2.73 15.75 -24.98
CA SER A 145 -1.82 16.80 -25.40
C SER A 145 -0.45 16.74 -24.71
N PHE A 146 -0.31 16.05 -23.57
CA PHE A 146 1.01 15.84 -22.94
C PHE A 146 1.87 14.91 -23.82
N GLU A 147 3.16 15.19 -23.97
CA GLU A 147 4.07 14.33 -24.74
C GLU A 147 4.31 12.99 -24.05
N ARG A 148 4.31 13.00 -22.71
CA ARG A 148 4.52 11.80 -21.88
C ARG A 148 3.64 11.84 -20.66
N ILE A 149 3.10 10.68 -20.31
CA ILE A 149 2.29 10.51 -19.11
C ILE A 149 2.78 9.29 -18.34
N TYR A 150 3.13 9.52 -17.07
CA TYR A 150 3.55 8.49 -16.14
C TYR A 150 2.57 8.38 -14.98
N LEU A 151 2.29 7.15 -14.58
CA LEU A 151 1.56 6.82 -13.37
C LEU A 151 2.51 6.16 -12.38
N PHE A 152 2.62 6.72 -11.19
CA PHE A 152 3.52 6.25 -10.13
C PHE A 152 2.71 5.72 -8.95
N GLU A 153 2.97 4.46 -8.59
CA GLU A 153 2.45 3.78 -7.40
C GLU A 153 3.50 3.87 -6.30
N ASP A 154 3.29 4.78 -5.35
CA ASP A 154 4.27 5.13 -4.31
C ASP A 154 4.70 3.90 -3.48
N PHE A 155 3.73 3.08 -3.07
CA PHE A 155 3.96 1.94 -2.17
C PHE A 155 4.79 0.81 -2.78
N LYS A 156 4.60 0.50 -4.07
CA LYS A 156 5.35 -0.58 -4.75
C LYS A 156 6.55 -0.06 -5.52
N SER A 157 6.81 1.25 -5.47
CA SER A 157 7.77 1.93 -6.35
C SER A 157 7.57 1.54 -7.83
N LYS A 158 6.31 1.29 -8.23
CA LYS A 158 5.98 0.86 -9.58
C LYS A 158 5.68 2.08 -10.44
N LYS A 159 6.21 2.07 -11.66
CA LYS A 159 6.02 3.11 -12.65
C LYS A 159 5.37 2.50 -13.89
N TYR A 160 4.28 3.12 -14.33
CA TYR A 160 3.61 2.76 -15.57
C TYR A 160 3.72 3.94 -16.55
N ARG A 161 3.94 3.64 -17.82
CA ARG A 161 3.93 4.63 -18.90
C ARG A 161 2.62 4.50 -19.67
N LEU A 162 1.84 5.57 -19.68
CA LEU A 162 0.53 5.63 -20.34
C LEU A 162 0.65 6.19 -21.78
N LYS A 163 1.68 7.00 -22.03
CA LYS A 163 2.07 7.58 -23.32
C LYS A 163 3.57 7.78 -23.38
#